data_AF-A0A509L4L3-F1
#
_entry.id   AF-A0A509L4L3-F1
#
_cell.length_a   1.000
_cell.length_b   1.000
_cell.length_c   1.000
_cell.angle_alpha   90.00
_cell.angle_beta   90.00
_cell.angle_gamma   90.00
#
_symmetry.space_group_name_H-M   'P 1'
#
loop_
_entity.id
_entity.type
_entity.pdbx_description
1 polymer ?
#
loop_
_entity_poly.entity_id
_entity_poly.type
_entity_poly.pdbx_seq_one_letter_code
_entity_poly.pdbx_strand_id
1 'polypeptide(L)' 'TLVAIKKRGKKGDFSGGPVGFKLEGIMQLYDDCPVKLVAAQTISAKQNKDSPDKPDSLLKYQHIAFETAYCVLQ' A
#
# COMPACT_ATOMS: atom_id res chain seq x y z
N THR A 1 -2.19 1.94 -15.62
CA THR A 1 -2.09 2.68 -14.34
C THR A 1 -2.81 1.89 -13.27
N LEU A 2 -2.16 1.58 -12.14
CA LEU A 2 -2.71 0.75 -11.05
C LEU A 2 -2.44 1.45 -9.73
N VAL A 3 -3.42 1.50 -8.83
CA VAL A 3 -3.24 2.00 -7.47
C VAL A 3 -3.09 0.82 -6.50
N ALA A 4 -1.98 0.76 -5.79
CA ALA A 4 -1.70 -0.27 -4.79
C ALA A 4 -1.93 0.29 -3.38
N ILE A 5 -2.77 -0.36 -2.59
CA ILE A 5 -3.11 0.06 -1.23
C ILE A 5 -2.77 -1.07 -0.25
N LYS A 6 -1.99 -0.75 0.78
CA LYS A 6 -1.74 -1.68 1.89
C LYS A 6 -3.04 -1.89 2.67
N LYS A 7 -3.49 -3.15 2.77
CA LYS A 7 -4.67 -3.54 3.56
C LYS A 7 -4.52 -3.10 5.01
N ARG A 8 -5.58 -2.49 5.54
CA ARG A 8 -5.68 -2.09 6.93
C ARG A 8 -5.81 -3.29 7.87
N GLY A 9 -5.37 -3.10 9.11
CA GLY A 9 -5.60 -4.06 10.19
C GLY A 9 -7.06 -4.03 10.64
N LYS A 10 -7.58 -5.18 11.10
CA LYS A 10 -8.96 -5.28 11.61
C LYS A 10 -9.11 -4.78 13.06
N LYS A 11 -8.00 -4.53 13.78
CA LYS A 11 -7.97 -4.14 15.20
C LYS A 11 -6.73 -3.27 15.50
N GLY A 12 -6.84 -2.36 16.47
CA GLY A 12 -5.76 -1.51 16.97
C GLY A 12 -5.73 -0.10 16.37
N ASP A 13 -4.79 0.72 16.81
CA ASP A 13 -4.64 2.15 16.45
C ASP A 13 -4.42 2.39 14.94
N PHE A 14 -4.09 1.34 14.19
CA PHE A 14 -3.88 1.36 12.74
C PHE A 14 -5.04 0.76 11.94
N SER A 15 -6.24 0.66 12.54
CA SER A 15 -7.48 0.22 11.86
C SER A 15 -8.00 1.23 10.82
N GLY A 16 -7.39 2.42 10.77
CA GLY A 16 -7.72 3.49 9.83
C GLY A 16 -9.01 4.21 10.22
N GLY A 17 -8.91 5.51 10.46
CA GLY A 17 -10.06 6.33 10.80
C GLY A 17 -11.07 6.49 9.64
N PRO A 18 -12.24 7.09 9.92
CA PRO A 18 -13.30 7.29 8.93
C PRO A 18 -12.84 7.98 7.64
N VAL A 19 -11.88 8.91 7.74
CA VAL A 19 -11.32 9.63 6.60
C VAL A 19 -10.58 8.69 5.65
N GLY A 20 -9.68 7.85 6.17
CA GLY A 20 -8.91 6.90 5.36
C GLY A 20 -9.82 5.88 4.67
N PHE A 21 -10.87 5.42 5.36
CA PHE A 21 -11.84 4.51 4.76
C PHE A 21 -12.60 5.12 3.58
N LYS A 22 -13.04 6.39 3.70
CA LYS A 22 -13.72 7.08 2.60
C LYS A 22 -12.81 7.29 1.40
N LEU A 23 -11.54 7.65 1.63
CA LEU A 23 -10.54 7.80 0.56
C LEU A 23 -10.29 6.48 -0.18
N GLU A 24 -10.13 5.37 0.56
CA GLU A 24 -10.01 4.04 -0.04
C GLU A 24 -11.26 3.68 -0.86
N GLY A 25 -12.46 3.97 -0.33
CA GLY A 25 -13.72 3.70 -1.03
C GLY A 25 -13.83 4.49 -2.33
N ILE A 26 -13.50 5.78 -2.34
CA ILE A 26 -13.50 6.61 -3.55
C ILE A 26 -12.56 6.03 -4.61
N MET A 27 -11.35 5.63 -4.21
CA MET A 27 -10.39 5.02 -5.12
C MET A 27 -10.92 3.69 -5.69
N GLN A 28 -11.51 2.83 -4.86
CA GLN A 28 -12.03 1.53 -5.29
C GLN A 28 -13.24 1.63 -6.22
N LEU A 29 -14.03 2.71 -6.11
CA LEU A 29 -15.18 2.99 -6.95
C LEU A 29 -14.82 3.70 -8.26
N TYR A 30 -13.54 4.04 -8.46
CA TYR A 30 -13.10 4.73 -9.66
C TYR A 30 -12.77 3.74 -10.78
N ASP A 31 -13.61 3.71 -11.81
CA ASP A 31 -13.56 2.67 -12.86
C ASP A 31 -12.32 2.78 -13.78
N ASP A 32 -11.77 3.99 -13.99
CA ASP A 32 -10.64 4.17 -14.91
C ASP A 32 -9.28 3.78 -14.29
N CYS A 33 -9.23 3.49 -12.98
CA CYS A 33 -7.99 3.06 -12.33
C CYS A 33 -8.21 1.84 -11.42
N PRO A 34 -7.71 0.65 -11.80
CA PRO A 34 -7.82 -0.52 -10.95
C PRO A 34 -7.09 -0.29 -9.62
N VAL A 35 -7.74 -0.71 -8.53
CA VAL A 35 -7.18 -0.68 -7.18
C VAL A 35 -6.88 -2.08 -6.71
N LYS A 36 -5.64 -2.31 -6.25
CA LYS A 36 -5.21 -3.58 -5.67
C LYS A 36 -4.88 -3.42 -4.19
N LEU A 37 -5.64 -4.15 -3.36
CA LEU A 37 -5.39 -4.23 -1.94
C LEU A 37 -4.33 -5.32 -1.63
N VAL A 38 -3.21 -4.92 -1.04
CA VAL A 38 -2.08 -5.82 -0.73
C VAL A 38 -1.99 -6.08 0.76
N ALA A 39 -1.95 -7.34 1.19
CA ALA A 39 -1.80 -7.66 2.60
C ALA A 39 -0.43 -7.22 3.13
N ALA A 40 -0.38 -6.70 4.37
CA ALA A 40 0.87 -6.28 4.99
C ALA A 40 1.93 -7.40 5.01
N GLN A 41 1.50 -8.64 5.29
CA GLN A 41 2.36 -9.82 5.26
C GLN A 41 2.97 -10.08 3.88
N THR A 42 2.19 -9.89 2.80
CA THR A 42 2.67 -10.05 1.43
C THR A 42 3.74 -9.03 1.10
N ILE A 43 3.55 -7.76 1.51
CA ILE A 43 4.54 -6.70 1.32
C ILE A 43 5.83 -7.08 2.06
N SER A 44 5.74 -7.42 3.35
CA SER A 44 6.92 -7.80 4.15
C SER A 44 7.65 -9.00 3.58
N ALA A 45 6.93 -10.06 3.17
CA ALA A 45 7.53 -11.23 2.53
C ALA A 45 8.27 -10.86 1.23
N LYS A 46 7.69 -9.96 0.43
CA LYS A 46 8.29 -9.51 -0.83
C LYS A 46 9.53 -8.65 -0.61
N GLN A 47 9.48 -7.74 0.35
CA GLN A 47 10.62 -6.91 0.75
C GLN A 47 11.78 -7.75 1.25
N ASN A 48 11.52 -8.76 2.07
CA ASN A 48 12.57 -9.65 2.59
C ASN A 48 13.17 -10.55 1.49
N LYS A 49 12.36 -10.95 0.50
CA LYS A 49 12.81 -11.82 -0.60
C LYS A 49 13.69 -11.07 -1.59
N ASP A 50 13.27 -9.87 -1.98
CA ASP A 50 13.87 -9.14 -3.09
C ASP A 50 14.86 -8.06 -2.62
N SER A 51 14.77 -7.63 -1.36
CA SER A 51 15.59 -6.57 -0.76
C SER A 51 15.75 -5.34 -1.66
N PRO A 52 14.65 -4.69 -2.09
CA PRO A 52 14.73 -3.62 -3.07
C PRO A 52 15.43 -2.38 -2.51
N ASP A 53 16.34 -1.82 -3.30
CA ASP A 53 17.01 -0.56 -2.99
C ASP A 53 16.00 0.58 -2.98
N LYS A 54 15.94 1.29 -1.85
CA LYS A 54 15.09 2.48 -1.68
C LYS A 54 15.91 3.72 -2.02
N PRO A 55 15.39 4.65 -2.83
CA PRO A 55 16.11 5.90 -3.11
C PRO A 55 16.34 6.72 -1.83
N ASP A 56 17.52 7.34 -1.69
CA ASP A 56 17.85 8.18 -0.53
C ASP A 56 16.95 9.43 -0.40
N SER A 57 16.35 9.86 -1.51
CA SER A 57 15.39 10.97 -1.54
C SER A 57 14.02 10.60 -0.94
N LEU A 58 13.78 9.32 -0.63
CA LEU A 58 12.50 8.83 -0.14
C LEU A 58 12.33 9.17 1.35
N LEU A 59 11.25 9.87 1.68
CA LEU A 59 10.96 10.23 3.07
C LEU A 59 10.35 9.03 3.81
N LYS A 60 10.60 8.92 5.12
CA LYS A 60 10.15 7.76 5.94
C LYS A 60 8.65 7.45 5.79
N TYR A 61 7.80 8.46 5.67
CA TYR A 61 6.35 8.26 5.50
C TYR A 61 5.96 7.67 4.14
N GLN A 62 6.85 7.77 3.14
CA GLN A 62 6.65 7.24 1.78
C GLN A 62 7.12 5.79 1.64
N HIS A 63 7.90 5.26 2.59
CA HIS A 63 8.49 3.92 2.49
C HIS A 63 7.40 2.86 2.30
N ILE A 64 6.33 2.90 3.10
CA ILE A 64 5.24 1.92 2.99
C ILE A 64 4.58 1.99 1.61
N ALA A 65 4.39 3.19 1.04
CA ALA A 65 3.80 3.35 -0.28
C ALA A 65 4.72 2.77 -1.37
N PHE A 66 6.02 3.05 -1.29
CA PHE A 66 7.03 2.48 -2.19
C PHE A 66 7.04 0.95 -2.14
N GLU A 67 7.09 0.37 -0.95
CA GLU A 67 7.13 -1.09 -0.78
C GLU A 67 5.84 -1.77 -1.27
N THR A 68 4.70 -1.10 -1.08
CA THR A 68 3.40 -1.56 -1.58
C THR A 68 3.35 -1.54 -3.11
N ALA A 69 3.85 -0.46 -3.72
CA ALA A 69 3.93 -0.34 -5.18
C ALA A 69 4.89 -1.39 -5.76
N TYR A 70 6.08 -1.54 -5.18
CA TYR A 70 7.05 -2.56 -5.59
C TYR A 70 6.46 -3.98 -5.57
N CYS A 71 5.63 -4.29 -4.57
CA CYS A 71 4.99 -5.60 -4.43
C CYS A 71 4.04 -5.95 -5.59
N VAL A 72 3.54 -4.97 -6.35
CA VAL A 72 2.55 -5.19 -7.42
C VAL A 72 3.07 -4.88 -8.83
N LEU A 73 4.28 -4.35 -8.96
CA LEU A 73 4.88 -3.91 -10.23
C LEU A 73 5.69 -4.99 -10.96
N GLN A 74 5.66 -6.23 -10.47
CA GLN A 74 6.32 -7.37 -11.14
C GLN A 74 5.41 -8.05 -12.14
#